data_AF-A0A239VDG2-F1
#
_entry.id   AF-A0A239VDG2-F1
#
_cell.length_a   1.000
_cell.length_b   1.000
_cell.length_c   1.000
_cell.angle_alpha   90.00
_cell.angle_beta   90.00
_cell.angle_gamma   90.00
#
_symmetry.space_group_name_H-M   'P 1'
#
loop_
_entity.id
_entity.type
_entity.pdbx_description
1 polymer ?
#
loop_
_entity_poly.entity_id
_entity_poly.type
_entity_poly.pdbx_seq_one_letter_code
_entity_poly.pdbx_strand_id
1 'polypeptide(L)'
;MTLSGSTNSAKKSDEINLILSEELRKSDIYGGVLLAQEIESSSQPQDLPGGPTSILLVNSTYLKAYPELKSTVGETPSTDNRINIYIPENRRPYEEAIDKGVKAYLELQAGEGSGNLAQISTHVITSAAWPLINDIYGLNTKTSIKDPVVVLLSDGLTPVSNVDLAAAITKSQLVFTSRAAAEKVVSDGKLTTYVHSLVSSDQARIEARDKAAQDLAQQTVTFILGIIILIISSTALAALWVQSRRQRLFAEWVTGHSWLRRHSIAVFGYTLLTIATVTAWSIFITPSTSESLPPGEDDRLALLGWAGTLGCAIAITVFITSLAITTARTDHRQEGHA
;
A
#
# COMPACT_ATOMS: atom_id res chain seq x y z
N MET A 1 -8.98 -17.40 -7.57
CA MET A 1 -9.46 -16.58 -8.72
C MET A 1 -10.25 -15.39 -8.19
N THR A 2 -10.27 -14.26 -8.90
CA THR A 2 -11.09 -13.08 -8.60
C THR A 2 -11.96 -12.68 -9.80
N LEU A 3 -12.98 -11.84 -9.55
CA LEU A 3 -13.90 -11.30 -10.57
C LEU A 3 -13.60 -9.82 -10.81
N SER A 4 -13.60 -9.39 -12.07
CA SER A 4 -13.54 -7.98 -12.45
C SER A 4 -14.74 -7.60 -13.31
N GLY A 5 -15.40 -6.48 -13.00
CA GLY A 5 -16.63 -6.03 -13.64
C GLY A 5 -16.94 -4.56 -13.39
N SER A 6 -17.81 -3.97 -14.21
CA SER A 6 -18.27 -2.58 -14.05
C SER A 6 -19.72 -2.41 -14.46
N THR A 7 -20.42 -1.44 -13.87
CA THR A 7 -21.81 -1.11 -14.17
C THR A 7 -21.99 0.41 -14.27
N ASN A 8 -22.83 0.87 -15.21
CA ASN A 8 -23.06 2.30 -15.45
C ASN A 8 -24.20 2.89 -14.59
N SER A 9 -24.77 2.16 -13.62
CA SER A 9 -25.94 2.61 -12.84
C SER A 9 -25.92 2.07 -11.40
N ALA A 10 -26.08 2.97 -10.42
CA ALA A 10 -26.09 2.62 -8.99
C ALA A 10 -27.16 1.57 -8.64
N LYS A 11 -28.42 1.76 -9.10
CA LYS A 11 -29.52 0.82 -8.86
C LYS A 11 -29.22 -0.59 -9.41
N LYS A 12 -28.52 -0.63 -10.54
CA LYS A 12 -28.11 -1.89 -11.17
C LYS A 12 -26.95 -2.55 -10.42
N SER A 13 -26.06 -1.74 -9.85
CA SER A 13 -24.98 -2.22 -8.99
C SER A 13 -25.53 -2.91 -7.74
N ASP A 14 -26.57 -2.37 -7.11
CA ASP A 14 -27.16 -2.98 -5.91
C ASP A 14 -27.79 -4.34 -6.20
N GLU A 15 -28.52 -4.46 -7.33
CA GLU A 15 -29.11 -5.72 -7.78
C GLU A 15 -28.03 -6.77 -8.12
N ILE A 16 -26.96 -6.35 -8.79
CA ILE A 16 -25.83 -7.24 -9.11
C ILE A 16 -25.10 -7.67 -7.83
N ASN A 17 -24.86 -6.76 -6.91
CA ASN A 17 -24.22 -7.07 -5.63
C ASN A 17 -25.05 -8.06 -4.82
N LEU A 18 -26.39 -7.92 -4.83
CA LEU A 18 -27.30 -8.88 -4.21
C LEU A 18 -27.15 -10.27 -4.84
N ILE A 19 -27.33 -10.39 -6.16
CA ILE A 19 -27.23 -11.68 -6.87
C ILE A 19 -25.85 -12.31 -6.67
N LEU A 20 -24.78 -11.53 -6.84
CA LEU A 20 -23.42 -11.98 -6.62
C LEU A 20 -23.25 -12.50 -5.19
N SER A 21 -23.67 -11.72 -4.19
CA SER A 21 -23.54 -12.12 -2.79
C SER A 21 -24.28 -13.42 -2.48
N GLU A 22 -25.50 -13.63 -2.98
CA GLU A 22 -26.24 -14.87 -2.79
C GLU A 22 -25.50 -16.08 -3.36
N GLU A 23 -24.94 -15.95 -4.57
CA GLU A 23 -24.16 -17.02 -5.19
C GLU A 23 -22.83 -17.27 -4.47
N LEU A 24 -22.20 -16.24 -3.90
CA LEU A 24 -21.01 -16.42 -3.06
C LEU A 24 -21.31 -17.17 -1.78
N ARG A 25 -22.43 -16.86 -1.11
CA ARG A 25 -22.85 -17.59 0.10
C ARG A 25 -23.11 -19.06 -0.22
N LYS A 26 -23.77 -19.35 -1.34
CA LYS A 26 -23.95 -20.74 -1.82
C LYS A 26 -22.59 -21.39 -2.08
N SER A 27 -21.70 -20.71 -2.79
CA SER A 27 -20.37 -21.23 -3.11
C SER A 27 -19.53 -21.50 -1.85
N ASP A 28 -19.60 -20.64 -0.84
CA ASP A 28 -18.96 -20.84 0.47
C ASP A 28 -19.42 -22.13 1.15
N ILE A 29 -20.73 -22.39 1.20
CA ILE A 29 -21.29 -23.63 1.76
C ILE A 29 -20.72 -24.87 1.04
N TYR A 30 -20.47 -24.77 -0.27
CA TYR A 30 -19.87 -25.85 -1.06
C TYR A 30 -18.33 -25.86 -1.06
N GLY A 31 -17.66 -24.98 -0.31
CA GLY A 31 -16.20 -24.86 -0.27
C GLY A 31 -15.58 -24.29 -1.55
N GLY A 32 -16.35 -23.55 -2.34
CA GLY A 32 -15.91 -22.92 -3.59
C GLY A 32 -15.16 -21.60 -3.38
N VAL A 33 -15.15 -21.08 -2.16
CA VAL A 33 -14.63 -19.75 -1.80
C VAL A 33 -13.66 -19.86 -0.62
N LEU A 34 -12.61 -19.05 -0.63
CA LEU A 34 -11.70 -18.79 0.48
C LEU A 34 -11.84 -17.32 0.88
N LEU A 35 -12.07 -17.07 2.17
CA LEU A 35 -12.09 -15.72 2.73
C LEU A 35 -10.91 -15.56 3.69
N ALA A 36 -10.14 -14.48 3.52
CA ALA A 36 -9.16 -14.00 4.49
C ALA A 36 -9.13 -12.48 4.45
N GLN A 37 -9.95 -11.85 5.28
CA GLN A 37 -10.12 -10.40 5.33
C GLN A 37 -9.50 -9.85 6.61
N GLU A 38 -8.45 -9.03 6.48
CA GLU A 38 -7.94 -8.24 7.60
C GLU A 38 -8.85 -7.02 7.81
N ILE A 39 -9.32 -6.82 9.05
CA ILE A 39 -10.03 -5.60 9.43
C ILE A 39 -9.00 -4.49 9.60
N GLU A 40 -9.08 -3.44 8.77
CA GLU A 40 -8.25 -2.25 8.88
C GLU A 40 -8.39 -1.60 10.26
N SER A 41 -7.27 -1.14 10.85
CA SER A 41 -7.22 -0.64 12.23
C SER A 41 -8.12 0.55 12.53
N SER A 42 -8.50 1.35 11.53
CA SER A 42 -9.47 2.45 11.68
C SER A 42 -10.88 1.96 12.00
N SER A 43 -11.21 0.73 11.62
CA SER A 43 -12.49 0.05 11.85
C SER A 43 -12.45 -0.90 13.05
N GLN A 44 -11.31 -0.97 13.74
CA GLN A 44 -11.16 -1.79 14.94
C GLN A 44 -11.70 -1.04 16.16
N PRO A 45 -12.16 -1.76 17.19
CA PRO A 45 -12.53 -1.16 18.47
C PRO A 45 -11.34 -0.35 19.03
N GLN A 46 -11.49 0.96 19.16
CA GLN A 46 -10.42 1.87 19.60
C GLN A 46 -9.95 1.61 21.04
N ASP A 47 -10.68 0.79 21.79
CA ASP A 47 -10.51 0.57 23.24
C ASP A 47 -9.70 -0.70 23.60
N LEU A 48 -9.00 -1.35 22.67
CA LEU A 48 -8.20 -2.53 23.00
C LEU A 48 -6.88 -2.12 23.70
N PRO A 49 -6.64 -2.52 24.97
CA PRO A 49 -5.39 -2.23 25.65
C PRO A 49 -4.27 -3.07 25.01
N GLY A 50 -3.14 -2.45 24.65
CA GLY A 50 -2.00 -3.12 24.01
C GLY A 50 -1.75 -2.75 22.54
N GLY A 51 -2.52 -1.81 21.97
CA GLY A 51 -2.32 -1.31 20.61
C GLY A 51 -3.20 -1.98 19.56
N PRO A 52 -3.02 -1.64 18.26
CA PRO A 52 -3.88 -2.14 17.19
C PRO A 52 -3.83 -3.68 17.12
N THR A 53 -5.00 -4.30 17.12
CA THR A 53 -5.15 -5.76 17.08
C THR A 53 -5.60 -6.17 15.69
N SER A 54 -4.72 -6.73 14.86
CA SER A 54 -5.14 -7.31 13.59
C SER A 54 -6.19 -8.40 13.84
N ILE A 55 -7.40 -8.16 13.34
CA ILE A 55 -8.49 -9.13 13.32
C ILE A 55 -8.56 -9.69 11.89
N LEU A 56 -8.59 -11.01 11.77
CA LEU A 56 -8.65 -11.72 10.51
C LEU A 56 -9.96 -12.50 10.43
N LEU A 57 -10.86 -12.12 9.52
CA LEU A 57 -12.06 -12.90 9.21
C LEU A 57 -11.71 -14.00 8.23
N VAL A 58 -12.10 -15.23 8.56
CA VAL A 58 -11.86 -16.42 7.73
C VAL A 58 -13.12 -17.28 7.63
N ASN A 59 -13.18 -18.11 6.60
CA ASN A 59 -14.23 -19.12 6.46
C ASN A 59 -13.68 -20.54 6.73
N SER A 60 -14.57 -21.53 6.78
CA SER A 60 -14.19 -22.93 7.03
C SER A 60 -13.27 -23.48 5.95
N THR A 61 -13.47 -23.07 4.69
CA THR A 61 -12.64 -23.46 3.55
C THR A 61 -11.20 -22.98 3.70
N TYR A 62 -10.97 -21.79 4.27
CA TYR A 62 -9.63 -21.28 4.55
C TYR A 62 -8.86 -22.21 5.48
N LEU A 63 -9.45 -22.62 6.60
CA LEU A 63 -8.81 -23.55 7.54
C LEU A 63 -8.55 -24.93 6.93
N LYS A 64 -9.37 -25.35 5.95
CA LYS A 64 -9.14 -26.59 5.19
C LYS A 64 -7.96 -26.46 4.22
N ALA A 65 -7.75 -25.27 3.66
CA ALA A 65 -6.68 -24.99 2.70
C ALA A 65 -5.29 -24.87 3.35
N TYR A 66 -5.21 -24.55 4.64
CA TYR A 66 -3.96 -24.40 5.40
C TYR A 66 -3.90 -25.38 6.60
N PRO A 67 -3.62 -26.68 6.36
CA PRO A 67 -3.61 -27.72 7.40
C PRO A 67 -2.64 -27.46 8.56
N GLU A 68 -1.56 -26.71 8.33
CA GLU A 68 -0.59 -26.30 9.34
C GLU A 68 -1.25 -25.51 10.48
N LEU A 69 -2.31 -24.75 10.19
CA LEU A 69 -3.06 -23.98 11.18
C LEU A 69 -3.91 -24.87 12.09
N LYS A 70 -4.16 -26.13 11.72
CA LYS A 70 -4.85 -27.09 12.59
C LYS A 70 -4.06 -27.42 13.84
N SER A 71 -2.73 -27.36 13.78
CA SER A 71 -1.90 -27.54 14.98
C SER A 71 -2.12 -26.43 16.01
N THR A 72 -2.50 -25.24 15.53
CA THR A 72 -2.76 -24.02 16.31
C THR A 72 -4.20 -23.97 16.83
N VAL A 73 -5.15 -24.41 16.01
CA VAL A 73 -6.61 -24.31 16.27
C VAL A 73 -7.18 -25.59 16.91
N GLY A 74 -6.52 -26.73 16.74
CA GLY A 74 -7.03 -28.05 17.12
C GLY A 74 -7.90 -28.68 16.02
N GLU A 75 -8.88 -29.50 16.41
CA GLU A 75 -9.89 -30.01 15.46
C GLU A 75 -10.65 -28.84 14.85
N THR A 76 -10.80 -28.82 13.52
CA THR A 76 -11.64 -27.83 12.83
C THR A 76 -13.05 -27.89 13.40
N PRO A 77 -13.51 -26.87 14.16
CA PRO A 77 -14.82 -26.94 14.77
C PRO A 77 -15.89 -26.89 13.69
N SER A 78 -17.04 -27.49 14.00
CA SER A 78 -18.20 -27.37 13.13
C SER A 78 -18.59 -25.91 12.98
N THR A 79 -18.73 -25.47 11.73
CA THR A 79 -19.24 -24.15 11.34
C THR A 79 -20.76 -24.13 11.23
N ASP A 80 -21.45 -25.18 11.71
CA ASP A 80 -22.91 -25.26 11.78
C ASP A 80 -23.49 -24.14 12.66
N ASN A 81 -23.75 -23.00 12.02
CA ASN A 81 -24.43 -21.83 12.56
C ASN A 81 -23.79 -21.22 13.83
N ARG A 82 -22.46 -21.23 13.91
CA ARG A 82 -21.69 -20.60 14.99
C ARG A 82 -20.52 -19.80 14.44
N ILE A 83 -20.24 -18.68 15.10
CA ILE A 83 -19.05 -17.87 14.84
C ILE A 83 -18.02 -18.23 15.91
N ASN A 84 -16.82 -18.62 15.50
CA ASN A 84 -15.76 -18.99 16.43
C ASN A 84 -14.67 -17.92 16.43
N ILE A 85 -14.37 -17.36 17.60
CA ILE A 85 -13.31 -16.37 17.79
C ILE A 85 -12.10 -17.08 18.40
N TYR A 86 -10.97 -17.02 17.72
CA TYR A 86 -9.70 -17.54 18.22
C TYR A 86 -8.80 -16.39 18.64
N ILE A 87 -8.44 -16.39 19.92
CA ILE A 87 -7.62 -15.36 20.54
C ILE A 87 -6.24 -15.95 20.82
N PRO A 88 -5.15 -15.32 20.33
CA PRO A 88 -3.80 -15.80 20.62
C PRO A 88 -3.49 -15.66 22.11
N GLU A 89 -2.70 -16.58 22.65
CA GLU A 89 -2.39 -16.68 24.09
C GLU A 89 -1.86 -15.37 24.69
N ASN A 90 -1.05 -14.63 23.92
CA ASN A 90 -0.52 -13.32 24.31
C ASN A 90 -1.59 -12.21 24.49
N ARG A 91 -2.80 -12.40 23.97
CA ARG A 91 -3.94 -11.47 24.08
C ARG A 91 -5.03 -11.97 25.03
N ARG A 92 -4.85 -13.12 25.68
CA ARG A 92 -5.80 -13.68 26.65
C ARG A 92 -6.25 -12.69 27.74
N PRO A 93 -5.39 -11.81 28.30
CA PRO A 93 -5.85 -10.82 29.29
C PRO A 93 -6.93 -9.86 28.78
N TYR A 94 -7.10 -9.75 27.46
CA TYR A 94 -8.05 -8.84 26.80
C TYR A 94 -9.23 -9.58 26.15
N GLU A 95 -9.44 -10.85 26.49
CA GLU A 95 -10.48 -11.70 25.90
C GLU A 95 -11.87 -11.05 25.92
N GLU A 96 -12.29 -10.47 27.05
CA GLU A 96 -13.59 -9.81 27.18
C GLU A 96 -13.73 -8.57 26.28
N ALA A 97 -12.67 -7.76 26.18
CA ALA A 97 -12.65 -6.57 25.33
C ALA A 97 -12.66 -6.94 23.83
N ILE A 98 -11.92 -8.00 23.47
CA ILE A 98 -11.89 -8.54 22.11
C ILE A 98 -13.26 -9.11 21.73
N ASP A 99 -13.87 -9.94 22.58
CA ASP A 99 -15.19 -10.52 22.35
C ASP A 99 -16.26 -9.43 22.15
N LYS A 100 -16.30 -8.41 23.03
CA LYS A 100 -17.20 -7.27 22.89
C LYS A 100 -16.96 -6.48 21.61
N GLY A 101 -15.70 -6.25 21.27
CA GLY A 101 -15.30 -5.49 20.08
C GLY A 101 -15.65 -6.21 18.78
N VAL A 102 -15.37 -7.51 18.71
CA VAL A 102 -15.72 -8.36 17.56
C VAL A 102 -17.24 -8.46 17.42
N LYS A 103 -17.99 -8.62 18.52
CA LYS A 103 -19.46 -8.59 18.52
C LYS A 103 -20.00 -7.31 17.91
N ALA A 104 -19.59 -6.16 18.45
CA ALA A 104 -20.04 -4.85 17.95
C ALA A 104 -19.71 -4.66 16.46
N TYR A 105 -18.53 -5.11 16.02
CA TYR A 105 -18.16 -5.08 14.61
C TYR A 105 -19.07 -5.97 13.74
N LEU A 106 -19.32 -7.21 14.17
CA LEU A 106 -20.18 -8.14 13.45
C LEU A 106 -21.64 -7.68 13.41
N GLU A 107 -22.15 -7.04 14.48
CA GLU A 107 -23.48 -6.42 14.49
C GLU A 107 -23.57 -5.28 13.48
N LEU A 108 -22.55 -4.43 13.40
CA LEU A 108 -22.48 -3.36 12.41
C LEU A 108 -22.46 -3.90 10.98
N GLN A 109 -21.70 -4.97 10.74
CA GLN A 109 -21.61 -5.66 9.45
C GLN A 109 -22.90 -6.38 9.06
N ALA A 110 -23.66 -6.87 10.04
CA ALA A 110 -24.95 -7.52 9.82
C ALA A 110 -26.02 -6.54 9.28
N GLY A 111 -25.89 -5.25 9.60
CA GLY A 111 -26.85 -4.20 9.23
C GLY A 111 -28.18 -4.27 10.00
N GLU A 112 -29.02 -3.25 9.85
CA GLU A 112 -30.28 -3.08 10.63
C GLU A 112 -31.38 -4.14 10.38
N GLY A 113 -31.15 -5.13 9.51
CA GLY A 113 -32.14 -6.14 9.13
C GLY A 113 -31.73 -7.59 9.33
N SER A 114 -30.51 -7.86 9.81
CA SER A 114 -30.05 -9.23 10.02
C SER A 114 -30.43 -9.68 11.43
N GLY A 115 -31.20 -10.77 11.53
CA GLY A 115 -31.62 -11.36 12.79
C GLY A 115 -30.44 -11.73 13.70
N ASN A 116 -30.76 -12.05 14.96
CA ASN A 116 -29.81 -12.42 16.02
C ASN A 116 -28.52 -13.06 15.47
N LEU A 117 -27.38 -12.44 15.77
CA LEU A 117 -26.06 -13.00 15.46
C LEU A 117 -26.01 -14.48 15.87
N ALA A 118 -25.38 -15.29 15.02
CA ALA A 118 -25.11 -16.68 15.31
C ALA A 118 -24.36 -16.80 16.65
N GLN A 119 -24.54 -17.93 17.34
CA GLN A 119 -23.91 -18.13 18.65
C GLN A 119 -22.38 -17.98 18.51
N ILE A 120 -21.80 -17.05 19.27
CA ILE A 120 -20.36 -16.79 19.29
C ILE A 120 -19.70 -17.67 20.35
N SER A 121 -18.64 -18.39 19.96
CA SER A 121 -17.81 -19.19 20.86
C SER A 121 -16.36 -18.69 20.80
N THR A 122 -15.72 -18.54 21.95
CA THR A 122 -14.36 -18.01 22.05
C THR A 122 -13.40 -19.12 22.47
N HIS A 123 -12.26 -19.18 21.79
CA HIS A 123 -11.22 -20.18 21.99
C HIS A 123 -9.86 -19.50 22.07
N VAL A 124 -8.98 -20.01 22.93
CA VAL A 124 -7.59 -19.54 23.02
C VAL A 124 -6.71 -20.44 22.15
N ILE A 125 -5.87 -19.85 21.32
CA ILE A 125 -4.96 -20.54 20.42
C ILE A 125 -3.50 -20.20 20.72
N THR A 126 -2.59 -21.08 20.34
CA THR A 126 -1.15 -20.81 20.41
C THR A 126 -0.76 -19.73 19.40
N SER A 127 0.27 -18.96 19.70
CA SER A 127 0.83 -17.98 18.77
C SER A 127 1.25 -18.61 17.45
N ALA A 128 0.85 -18.01 16.32
CA ALA A 128 1.14 -18.49 14.98
C ALA A 128 1.13 -17.35 13.95
N ALA A 129 1.82 -17.57 12.83
CA ALA A 129 1.73 -16.71 11.66
C ALA A 129 0.62 -17.23 10.73
N TRP A 130 -0.31 -16.36 10.37
CA TRP A 130 -1.47 -16.67 9.53
C TRP A 130 -1.25 -16.12 8.12
N PRO A 131 -1.27 -16.96 7.06
CA PRO A 131 -1.10 -16.51 5.69
C PRO A 131 -2.21 -15.57 5.20
N LEU A 132 -1.85 -14.47 4.56
CA LEU A 132 -2.83 -13.61 3.88
C LEU A 132 -3.03 -14.08 2.43
N ILE A 133 -4.28 -14.04 1.95
CA ILE A 133 -4.61 -14.33 0.55
C ILE A 133 -4.33 -13.10 -0.35
N ASN A 134 -4.21 -11.91 0.24
CA ASN A 134 -4.19 -10.60 -0.43
C ASN A 134 -2.96 -10.28 -1.31
N ASP A 135 -2.14 -11.26 -1.69
CA ASP A 135 -1.01 -11.02 -2.62
C ASP A 135 -1.44 -11.19 -4.09
N ILE A 136 -2.62 -10.73 -4.49
CA ILE A 136 -3.05 -10.80 -5.90
C ILE A 136 -2.44 -9.66 -6.71
N TYR A 137 -2.22 -8.50 -6.10
CA TYR A 137 -1.61 -7.35 -6.75
C TYR A 137 -0.09 -7.25 -6.55
N GLY A 138 0.59 -8.22 -5.92
CA GLY A 138 2.06 -8.27 -5.86
C GLY A 138 2.74 -7.10 -5.11
N LEU A 139 1.98 -6.11 -4.65
CA LEU A 139 2.46 -4.87 -4.03
C LEU A 139 2.37 -4.92 -2.50
N ASN A 140 1.55 -5.83 -1.96
CA ASN A 140 1.44 -6.01 -0.52
C ASN A 140 2.55 -6.93 -0.02
N THR A 141 3.50 -6.36 0.72
CA THR A 141 4.63 -7.10 1.30
C THR A 141 4.23 -7.97 2.49
N LYS A 142 3.01 -7.81 3.02
CA LYS A 142 2.49 -8.64 4.11
C LYS A 142 1.93 -9.96 3.56
N THR A 143 2.77 -10.98 3.58
CA THR A 143 2.39 -12.37 3.23
C THR A 143 1.74 -13.11 4.40
N SER A 144 1.93 -12.63 5.63
CA SER A 144 1.34 -13.21 6.83
C SER A 144 1.13 -12.17 7.94
N ILE A 145 0.17 -12.46 8.82
CA ILE A 145 -0.06 -11.70 10.05
C ILE A 145 0.37 -12.56 11.23
N LYS A 146 1.17 -11.98 12.13
CA LYS A 146 1.58 -12.64 13.37
C LYS A 146 0.53 -12.41 14.45
N ASP A 147 0.08 -13.49 15.09
CA ASP A 147 -0.86 -13.49 16.22
C ASP A 147 -2.11 -12.60 15.99
N PRO A 148 -2.84 -12.79 14.87
CA PRO A 148 -4.14 -12.14 14.70
C PRO A 148 -5.18 -12.76 15.62
N VAL A 149 -6.20 -11.98 15.95
CA VAL A 149 -7.47 -12.53 16.43
C VAL A 149 -8.21 -13.06 15.20
N VAL A 150 -8.51 -14.35 15.18
CA VAL A 150 -9.14 -14.98 14.01
C VAL A 150 -10.61 -15.17 14.27
N VAL A 151 -11.46 -14.64 13.39
CA VAL A 151 -12.91 -14.79 13.45
C VAL A 151 -13.31 -15.74 12.34
N LEU A 152 -13.62 -16.99 12.71
CA LEU A 152 -14.19 -17.97 11.80
C LEU A 152 -15.69 -17.72 11.68
N LEU A 153 -16.11 -17.29 10.50
CA LEU A 153 -17.50 -17.07 10.15
C LEU A 153 -18.26 -18.39 10.04
N SER A 154 -19.57 -18.33 10.24
CA SER A 154 -20.45 -19.46 9.94
C SER A 154 -20.58 -19.66 8.44
N ASP A 155 -20.97 -20.88 8.05
CA ASP A 155 -21.14 -21.22 6.63
C ASP A 155 -22.17 -20.28 5.96
N GLY A 156 -21.89 -19.92 4.71
CA GLY A 156 -22.64 -18.90 3.98
C GLY A 156 -22.20 -17.47 4.31
N LEU A 157 -20.99 -17.28 4.87
CA LEU A 157 -20.37 -15.99 5.16
C LEU A 157 -21.27 -15.06 6.01
N THR A 158 -22.06 -15.64 6.92
CA THR A 158 -22.91 -14.86 7.83
C THR A 158 -22.04 -14.36 8.98
N PRO A 159 -22.08 -13.07 9.39
CA PRO A 159 -23.08 -12.05 9.09
C PRO A 159 -22.64 -10.94 8.10
N VAL A 160 -21.63 -11.17 7.25
CA VAL A 160 -21.08 -10.12 6.37
C VAL A 160 -22.15 -9.57 5.44
N SER A 161 -22.27 -8.25 5.29
CA SER A 161 -23.28 -7.66 4.39
C SER A 161 -23.01 -8.00 2.92
N ASN A 162 -24.04 -7.88 2.08
CA ASN A 162 -23.89 -8.15 0.63
C ASN A 162 -22.95 -7.14 -0.05
N VAL A 163 -22.93 -5.89 0.43
CA VAL A 163 -22.04 -4.85 -0.07
C VAL A 163 -20.59 -5.17 0.32
N ASP A 164 -20.38 -5.58 1.57
CA ASP A 164 -19.06 -5.94 2.08
C ASP A 164 -18.51 -7.21 1.41
N LEU A 165 -19.37 -8.18 1.07
CA LEU A 165 -18.97 -9.35 0.28
C LEU A 165 -18.51 -8.99 -1.14
N ALA A 166 -19.25 -8.11 -1.82
CA ALA A 166 -18.87 -7.62 -3.15
C ALA A 166 -17.55 -6.82 -3.08
N ALA A 167 -17.39 -6.00 -2.04
CA ALA A 167 -16.15 -5.27 -1.77
C ALA A 167 -14.98 -6.23 -1.47
N ALA A 168 -15.20 -7.28 -0.69
CA ALA A 168 -14.17 -8.28 -0.34
C ALA A 168 -13.62 -8.99 -1.57
N ILE A 169 -14.45 -9.31 -2.57
CA ILE A 169 -13.98 -9.85 -3.86
C ILE A 169 -13.12 -8.86 -4.60
N THR A 170 -13.59 -7.61 -4.68
CA THR A 170 -12.90 -6.55 -5.42
C THR A 170 -11.54 -6.28 -4.79
N LYS A 171 -11.47 -6.29 -3.45
CA LYS A 171 -10.24 -6.15 -2.66
C LYS A 171 -9.38 -7.43 -2.62
N SER A 172 -9.75 -8.49 -3.33
CA SER A 172 -9.04 -9.78 -3.32
C SER A 172 -8.95 -10.48 -1.95
N GLN A 173 -9.80 -10.08 -1.01
CA GLN A 173 -9.93 -10.68 0.33
C GLN A 173 -10.78 -11.95 0.31
N LEU A 174 -11.59 -12.10 -0.75
CA LEU A 174 -12.37 -13.28 -1.08
C LEU A 174 -11.93 -13.80 -2.45
N VAL A 175 -11.51 -15.07 -2.50
CA VAL A 175 -11.05 -15.72 -3.75
C VAL A 175 -11.77 -17.04 -3.97
N PHE A 176 -12.00 -17.40 -5.23
CA PHE A 176 -12.49 -18.74 -5.54
C PHE A 176 -11.36 -19.76 -5.48
N THR A 177 -11.65 -20.95 -4.93
CA THR A 177 -10.72 -22.09 -4.83
C THR A 177 -10.32 -22.65 -6.19
N SER A 178 -11.21 -22.53 -7.19
CA SER A 178 -10.97 -23.02 -8.54
C SER A 178 -11.64 -22.14 -9.59
N ARG A 179 -11.20 -22.28 -10.85
CA ARG A 179 -11.85 -21.64 -11.99
C ARG A 179 -13.29 -22.09 -12.16
N ALA A 180 -13.55 -23.39 -12.00
CA ALA A 180 -14.88 -23.96 -12.14
C ALA A 180 -15.86 -23.40 -11.08
N ALA A 181 -15.40 -23.18 -9.84
CA ALA A 181 -16.21 -22.54 -8.81
C ALA A 181 -16.60 -21.10 -9.18
N ALA A 182 -15.66 -20.34 -9.76
CA ALA A 182 -15.94 -18.98 -10.22
C ALA A 182 -16.88 -18.96 -11.44
N GLU A 183 -16.64 -19.81 -12.44
CA GLU A 183 -17.51 -19.95 -13.62
C GLU A 183 -18.93 -20.37 -13.25
N LYS A 184 -19.07 -21.27 -12.26
CA LYS A 184 -20.36 -21.68 -11.73
C LYS A 184 -21.12 -20.51 -11.12
N VAL A 185 -20.49 -19.70 -10.26
CA VAL A 185 -21.11 -18.49 -9.68
C VAL A 185 -21.53 -17.50 -10.76
N VAL A 186 -20.70 -17.29 -11.79
CA VAL A 186 -21.04 -16.39 -12.91
C VAL A 186 -22.21 -16.94 -13.73
N SER A 187 -22.23 -18.24 -14.00
CA SER A 187 -23.29 -18.91 -14.77
C SER A 187 -24.62 -18.92 -14.01
N ASP A 188 -24.61 -19.38 -12.77
CA ASP A 188 -25.80 -19.55 -11.93
C ASP A 188 -26.44 -18.19 -11.61
N GLY A 189 -25.61 -17.17 -11.31
CA GLY A 189 -26.05 -15.80 -11.11
C GLY A 189 -26.37 -15.02 -12.40
N LYS A 190 -26.21 -15.62 -13.59
CA LYS A 190 -26.35 -14.95 -14.90
C LYS A 190 -25.54 -13.65 -15.00
N LEU A 191 -24.34 -13.63 -14.44
CA LEU A 191 -23.46 -12.47 -14.34
C LEU A 191 -22.51 -12.31 -15.54
N THR A 192 -22.69 -13.10 -16.59
CA THR A 192 -21.79 -13.14 -17.77
C THR A 192 -21.67 -11.80 -18.50
N THR A 193 -22.66 -10.92 -18.40
CA THR A 193 -22.64 -9.57 -18.97
C THR A 193 -21.94 -8.53 -18.09
N TYR A 194 -21.67 -8.84 -16.82
CA TYR A 194 -21.06 -7.92 -15.85
C TYR A 194 -19.65 -8.32 -15.44
N VAL A 195 -19.33 -9.62 -15.51
CA VAL A 195 -18.00 -10.15 -15.24
C VAL A 195 -17.22 -10.20 -16.54
N HIS A 196 -16.23 -9.33 -16.68
CA HIS A 196 -15.41 -9.22 -17.88
C HIS A 196 -14.27 -10.23 -17.92
N SER A 197 -13.71 -10.57 -16.76
CA SER A 197 -12.60 -11.53 -16.67
C SER A 197 -12.59 -12.29 -15.36
N LEU A 198 -12.09 -13.53 -15.45
CA LEU A 198 -11.68 -14.36 -14.33
C LEU A 198 -10.15 -14.36 -14.30
N VAL A 199 -9.57 -13.76 -13.25
CA VAL A 199 -8.12 -13.65 -13.13
C VAL A 199 -7.62 -14.63 -12.07
N SER A 200 -6.58 -15.39 -12.40
CA SER A 200 -5.89 -16.22 -11.41
C SER A 200 -5.00 -15.34 -10.54
N SER A 201 -4.83 -15.74 -9.28
CA SER A 201 -3.93 -15.04 -8.36
C SER A 201 -2.52 -14.93 -8.94
N ASP A 202 -2.02 -15.99 -9.57
CA ASP A 202 -0.69 -16.01 -10.17
C ASP A 202 -0.58 -15.07 -11.37
N GLN A 203 -1.61 -15.02 -12.22
CA GLN A 203 -1.62 -14.11 -13.38
C GLN A 203 -1.69 -12.65 -12.94
N ALA A 204 -2.53 -12.33 -11.96
CA ALA A 204 -2.62 -10.99 -11.41
C ALA A 204 -1.28 -10.54 -10.77
N ARG A 205 -0.57 -11.46 -10.09
CA ARG A 205 0.75 -11.20 -9.53
C ARG A 205 1.78 -10.89 -10.60
N ILE A 206 1.78 -11.65 -11.70
CA ILE A 206 2.67 -11.42 -12.83
C ILE A 206 2.35 -10.05 -13.46
N GLU A 207 1.08 -9.78 -13.74
CA GLU A 207 0.66 -8.51 -14.34
C GLU A 207 1.01 -7.30 -13.46
N ALA A 208 0.82 -7.42 -12.15
CA ALA A 208 1.18 -6.35 -11.23
C ALA A 208 2.70 -6.15 -11.12
N ARG A 209 3.49 -7.24 -11.16
CA ARG A 209 4.94 -7.16 -11.20
C ARG A 209 5.43 -6.50 -12.49
N ASP A 210 4.84 -6.86 -13.63
CA ASP A 210 5.20 -6.29 -14.93
C ASP A 210 4.84 -4.81 -14.98
N LYS A 211 3.67 -4.42 -14.45
CA LYS A 211 3.27 -3.03 -14.30
C LYS A 211 4.22 -2.25 -13.39
N ALA A 212 4.57 -2.80 -12.22
CA ALA A 212 5.54 -2.18 -11.31
C ALA A 212 6.92 -2.02 -11.97
N ALA A 213 7.36 -2.99 -12.77
CA ALA A 213 8.61 -2.91 -13.53
C ALA A 213 8.55 -1.82 -14.62
N GLN A 214 7.43 -1.69 -15.32
CA GLN A 214 7.20 -0.63 -16.30
C GLN A 214 7.19 0.76 -15.64
N ASP A 215 6.49 0.90 -14.52
CA ASP A 215 6.45 2.15 -13.75
C ASP A 215 7.85 2.54 -13.26
N LEU A 216 8.62 1.57 -12.74
CA LEU A 216 10.01 1.80 -12.34
C LEU A 216 10.89 2.19 -13.52
N ALA A 217 10.73 1.56 -14.69
CA ALA A 217 11.47 1.90 -15.90
C ALA A 217 11.13 3.32 -16.37
N GLN A 218 9.85 3.70 -16.37
CA GLN A 218 9.41 5.05 -16.73
C GLN A 218 9.95 6.10 -15.75
N GLN A 219 9.91 5.83 -14.45
CA GLN A 219 10.48 6.71 -13.43
C GLN A 219 12.00 6.84 -13.61
N THR A 220 12.70 5.75 -13.91
CA THR A 220 14.15 5.74 -14.15
C THR A 220 14.52 6.57 -15.38
N VAL A 221 13.81 6.41 -16.49
CA VAL A 221 14.03 7.22 -17.70
C VAL A 221 13.75 8.69 -17.43
N THR A 222 12.67 9.01 -16.73
CA THR A 222 12.33 10.39 -16.34
C THR A 222 13.42 11.01 -15.47
N PHE A 223 13.96 10.24 -14.52
CA PHE A 223 15.06 10.65 -13.67
C PHE A 223 16.35 10.92 -14.46
N ILE A 224 16.72 10.01 -15.37
CA ILE A 224 17.89 10.19 -16.25
C ILE A 224 17.73 11.44 -17.13
N LEU A 225 16.54 11.65 -17.70
CA LEU A 225 16.25 12.83 -18.50
C LEU A 225 16.38 14.12 -17.67
N GLY A 226 15.89 14.11 -16.43
CA GLY A 226 16.09 15.20 -15.47
C GLY A 226 17.57 15.50 -15.22
N ILE A 227 18.41 14.47 -15.04
CA ILE A 227 19.87 14.62 -14.90
C ILE A 227 20.49 15.24 -16.16
N ILE A 228 20.12 14.77 -17.35
CA ILE A 228 20.65 15.30 -18.61
C ILE A 228 20.30 16.78 -18.76
N ILE A 229 19.05 17.17 -18.48
CA ILE A 229 18.62 18.57 -18.51
C ILE A 229 19.43 19.40 -17.53
N LEU A 230 19.64 18.92 -16.30
CA LEU A 230 20.48 19.60 -15.30
C LEU A 230 21.92 19.80 -15.78
N ILE A 231 22.53 18.79 -16.41
CA ILE A 231 23.90 18.88 -16.95
C ILE A 231 23.96 19.92 -18.08
N ILE A 232 23.01 19.89 -19.02
CA ILE A 232 22.96 20.84 -20.13
C ILE A 232 22.77 22.26 -19.62
N SER A 233 21.81 22.48 -18.72
CA SER A 233 21.55 23.79 -18.11
C SER A 233 22.74 24.30 -17.32
N SER A 234 23.39 23.45 -16.52
CA SER A 234 24.60 23.81 -15.77
C SER A 234 25.75 24.18 -16.70
N THR A 235 25.96 23.43 -17.79
CA THR A 235 27.02 23.68 -18.76
C THR A 235 26.77 24.98 -19.53
N ALA A 236 25.54 25.21 -19.99
CA ALA A 236 25.16 26.44 -20.67
C ALA A 236 25.34 27.66 -19.76
N LEU A 237 24.94 27.56 -18.49
CA LEU A 237 25.15 28.63 -17.52
C LEU A 237 26.63 28.89 -17.25
N ALA A 238 27.43 27.84 -17.09
CA ALA A 238 28.87 27.97 -16.91
C ALA A 238 29.54 28.66 -18.11
N ALA A 239 29.13 28.29 -19.33
CA ALA A 239 29.61 28.93 -20.55
C ALA A 239 29.26 30.42 -20.61
N LEU A 240 28.00 30.79 -20.32
CA LEU A 240 27.54 32.19 -20.26
C LEU A 240 28.31 33.00 -19.19
N TRP A 241 28.57 32.39 -18.04
CA TRP A 241 29.34 33.02 -16.96
C TRP A 241 30.79 33.27 -17.34
N VAL A 242 31.46 32.29 -17.96
CA VAL A 242 32.84 32.46 -18.45
C VAL A 242 32.90 33.51 -19.55
N GLN A 243 31.95 33.48 -20.49
CA GLN A 243 31.92 34.41 -21.62
C GLN A 243 31.73 35.87 -21.17
N SER A 244 30.82 36.10 -20.21
CA SER A 244 30.59 37.44 -19.64
C SER A 244 31.76 37.98 -18.82
N ARG A 245 32.66 37.11 -18.32
CA ARG A 245 33.78 37.49 -17.45
C ARG A 245 35.16 37.23 -18.04
N ARG A 246 35.28 36.92 -19.34
CA ARG A 246 36.55 36.48 -19.96
C ARG A 246 37.72 37.45 -19.72
N GLN A 247 37.48 38.76 -19.83
CA GLN A 247 38.52 39.78 -19.70
C GLN A 247 39.06 39.85 -18.27
N ARG A 248 38.15 39.77 -17.29
CA ARG A 248 38.50 39.76 -15.87
C ARG A 248 39.26 38.49 -15.50
N LEU A 249 38.78 37.34 -15.95
CA LEU A 249 39.45 36.05 -15.71
C LEU A 249 40.88 36.04 -16.27
N PHE A 250 41.09 36.65 -17.45
CA PHE A 250 42.42 36.77 -18.05
C PHE A 250 43.35 37.67 -17.22
N ALA A 251 42.89 38.86 -16.82
CA ALA A 251 43.69 39.77 -15.99
C ALA A 251 44.05 39.14 -14.63
N GLU A 252 43.12 38.40 -14.04
CA GLU A 252 43.32 37.71 -12.77
C GLU A 252 44.24 36.48 -12.89
N TRP A 253 44.22 35.79 -14.04
CA TRP A 253 45.15 34.69 -14.32
C TRP A 253 46.58 35.19 -14.47
N VAL A 254 46.79 36.29 -15.21
CA VAL A 254 48.12 36.91 -15.37
C VAL A 254 48.70 37.38 -14.03
N THR A 255 47.85 37.81 -13.09
CA THR A 255 48.28 38.28 -11.76
C THR A 255 48.47 37.16 -10.73
N GLY A 256 48.46 35.89 -11.15
CA GLY A 256 48.85 34.74 -10.30
C GLY A 256 47.82 34.34 -9.24
N HIS A 257 46.57 34.80 -9.34
CA HIS A 257 45.53 34.39 -8.39
C HIS A 257 45.15 32.92 -8.61
N SER A 258 45.39 32.07 -7.59
CA SER A 258 45.12 30.63 -7.68
C SER A 258 43.63 30.34 -7.89
N TRP A 259 43.32 29.56 -8.92
CA TRP A 259 41.96 29.18 -9.32
C TRP A 259 41.14 28.52 -8.18
N LEU A 260 41.79 27.65 -7.39
CA LEU A 260 41.16 26.92 -6.28
C LEU A 260 40.62 27.83 -5.18
N ARG A 261 41.35 28.89 -4.81
CA ARG A 261 40.95 29.76 -3.69
C ARG A 261 39.65 30.52 -3.99
N ARG A 262 39.34 30.72 -5.28
CA ARG A 262 38.14 31.45 -5.74
C ARG A 262 36.93 30.54 -5.95
N HIS A 263 37.14 29.28 -6.37
CA HIS A 263 36.06 28.32 -6.63
C HIS A 263 35.79 27.38 -5.45
N SER A 264 36.64 27.38 -4.42
CA SER A 264 36.49 26.55 -3.22
C SER A 264 35.09 26.62 -2.59
N ILE A 265 34.51 27.81 -2.46
CA ILE A 265 33.16 27.99 -1.89
C ILE A 265 32.08 27.41 -2.81
N ALA A 266 32.22 27.56 -4.13
CA ALA A 266 31.26 27.00 -5.08
C ALA A 266 31.33 25.47 -5.10
N VAL A 267 32.54 24.91 -5.10
CA VAL A 267 32.77 23.46 -5.02
C VAL A 267 32.26 22.90 -3.70
N PHE A 268 32.50 23.60 -2.59
CA PHE A 268 32.01 23.21 -1.26
C PHE A 268 30.49 23.28 -1.17
N GLY A 269 29.87 24.32 -1.72
CA GLY A 269 28.41 24.44 -1.82
C GLY A 269 27.80 23.31 -2.64
N TYR A 270 28.41 22.95 -3.78
CA TYR A 270 27.95 21.86 -4.63
C TYR A 270 28.07 20.49 -3.95
N THR A 271 29.17 20.25 -3.23
CA THR A 271 29.39 18.98 -2.50
C THR A 271 28.47 18.85 -1.29
N LEU A 272 28.27 19.93 -0.53
CA LEU A 272 27.36 19.93 0.61
C LEU A 272 25.91 19.72 0.15
N LEU A 273 25.58 20.25 -1.04
CA LEU A 273 24.30 20.01 -1.67
C LEU A 273 24.12 18.56 -2.13
N THR A 274 25.08 17.99 -2.87
CA THR A 274 24.94 16.59 -3.32
C THR A 274 24.81 15.65 -2.13
N ILE A 275 25.55 15.92 -1.04
CA ILE A 275 25.35 15.23 0.23
C ILE A 275 23.91 15.44 0.70
N ALA A 276 23.44 16.68 0.92
CA ALA A 276 22.10 16.94 1.43
C ALA A 276 20.98 16.31 0.60
N THR A 277 21.07 16.34 -0.73
CA THR A 277 20.10 15.71 -1.64
C THR A 277 20.14 14.19 -1.53
N VAL A 278 21.32 13.58 -1.47
CA VAL A 278 21.45 12.12 -1.27
C VAL A 278 20.97 11.72 0.12
N THR A 279 21.26 12.49 1.17
CA THR A 279 20.79 12.20 2.53
C THR A 279 19.26 12.32 2.60
N ALA A 280 18.68 13.40 2.06
CA ALA A 280 17.24 13.59 2.00
C ALA A 280 16.55 12.45 1.21
N TRP A 281 17.11 12.08 0.06
CA TRP A 281 16.64 10.93 -0.72
C TRP A 281 16.75 9.62 0.05
N SER A 282 17.85 9.38 0.77
CA SER A 282 18.03 8.17 1.59
C SER A 282 17.04 8.10 2.74
N ILE A 283 16.73 9.22 3.39
CA ILE A 283 15.75 9.30 4.48
C ILE A 283 14.34 9.06 3.94
N PHE A 284 14.04 9.52 2.74
CA PHE A 284 12.74 9.31 2.08
C PHE A 284 12.55 7.90 1.51
N ILE A 285 13.61 7.29 0.97
CA ILE A 285 13.54 5.92 0.41
C ILE A 285 13.64 4.86 1.48
N THR A 286 14.36 5.11 2.59
CA THR A 286 14.36 4.19 3.72
C THR A 286 12.96 4.23 4.31
N PRO A 287 12.09 3.24 4.02
CA PRO A 287 10.77 3.25 4.60
C PRO A 287 10.99 3.14 6.10
N SER A 288 10.22 3.91 6.87
CA SER A 288 10.02 3.70 8.29
C SER A 288 9.86 2.20 8.57
N THR A 289 10.98 1.58 8.93
CA THR A 289 11.08 0.26 9.56
C THR A 289 10.67 0.35 11.03
N SER A 290 10.33 1.55 11.50
CA SER A 290 9.63 1.77 12.76
C SER A 290 8.14 1.54 12.58
N GLU A 291 7.61 0.56 13.31
CA GLU A 291 6.24 0.06 13.44
C GLU A 291 5.09 1.08 13.60
N SER A 292 5.34 2.39 13.58
CA SER A 292 4.29 3.40 13.79
C SER A 292 3.88 4.06 12.48
N LEU A 293 2.68 3.68 12.01
CA LEU A 293 1.85 4.28 10.95
C LEU A 293 2.25 3.92 9.51
N PRO A 294 1.48 3.04 8.82
CA PRO A 294 1.53 2.97 7.37
C PRO A 294 0.75 4.17 6.82
N PRO A 295 1.38 5.10 6.06
CA PRO A 295 0.60 5.93 5.15
C PRO A 295 -0.12 5.00 4.17
N GLY A 296 -1.37 5.33 3.83
CA GLY A 296 -2.16 4.57 2.87
C GLY A 296 -1.42 4.41 1.54
N GLU A 297 -1.77 3.38 0.77
CA GLU A 297 -1.13 3.08 -0.53
C GLU A 297 -1.18 4.30 -1.48
N ASP A 298 -2.25 5.10 -1.39
CA ASP A 298 -2.43 6.37 -2.09
C ASP A 298 -1.42 7.44 -1.66
N ASP A 299 -1.11 7.51 -0.37
CA ASP A 299 -0.10 8.43 0.16
C ASP A 299 1.31 8.01 -0.26
N ARG A 300 1.60 6.72 -0.39
CA ARG A 300 2.92 6.24 -0.86
C ARG A 300 3.16 6.55 -2.34
N LEU A 301 2.15 6.36 -3.18
CA LEU A 301 2.22 6.72 -4.61
C LEU A 301 2.24 8.24 -4.81
N ALA A 302 1.48 8.99 -3.99
CA ALA A 302 1.60 10.44 -3.94
C ALA A 302 3.00 10.87 -3.46
N LEU A 303 3.53 10.29 -2.39
CA LEU A 303 4.87 10.61 -1.85
C LEU A 303 5.99 10.32 -2.86
N LEU A 304 5.91 9.22 -3.62
CA LEU A 304 6.87 8.89 -4.68
C LEU A 304 6.76 9.85 -5.88
N GLY A 305 5.55 10.23 -6.27
CA GLY A 305 5.33 11.24 -7.32
C GLY A 305 5.85 12.62 -6.93
N TRP A 306 5.71 12.98 -5.65
CA TRP A 306 6.18 14.27 -5.12
C TRP A 306 7.68 14.27 -4.84
N ALA A 307 8.31 13.14 -4.54
CA ALA A 307 9.76 13.07 -4.32
C ALA A 307 10.55 13.55 -5.54
N GLY A 308 10.09 13.21 -6.76
CA GLY A 308 10.69 13.70 -8.01
C GLY A 308 10.52 15.21 -8.19
N THR A 309 9.33 15.76 -7.89
CA THR A 309 9.07 17.20 -8.02
C THR A 309 9.76 18.02 -6.93
N LEU A 310 9.87 17.49 -5.71
CA LEU A 310 10.64 18.08 -4.60
C LEU A 310 12.13 18.06 -4.91
N GLY A 311 12.66 16.96 -5.47
CA GLY A 311 14.03 16.88 -5.93
C GLY A 311 14.35 17.95 -6.99
N CYS A 312 13.47 18.11 -7.99
CA CYS A 312 13.57 19.17 -8.99
C CYS A 312 13.45 20.58 -8.38
N ALA A 313 12.50 20.80 -7.45
CA ALA A 313 12.29 22.10 -6.81
C ALA A 313 13.47 22.52 -5.94
N ILE A 314 14.05 21.58 -5.17
CA ILE A 314 15.27 21.82 -4.39
C ILE A 314 16.43 22.15 -5.34
N ALA A 315 16.62 21.40 -6.42
CA ALA A 315 17.66 21.67 -7.40
C ALA A 315 17.53 23.06 -8.04
N ILE A 316 16.30 23.48 -8.39
CA ILE A 316 16.02 24.81 -8.95
C ILE A 316 16.26 25.91 -7.93
N THR A 317 15.79 25.75 -6.69
CA THR A 317 15.93 26.76 -5.63
C THR A 317 17.39 27.02 -5.30
N VAL A 318 18.18 25.95 -5.28
CA VAL A 318 19.63 26.00 -5.06
C VAL A 318 20.34 26.64 -6.24
N PHE A 319 19.93 26.32 -7.46
CA PHE A 319 20.46 26.96 -8.66
C PHE A 319 20.24 28.48 -8.62
N ILE A 320 19.03 28.92 -8.26
CA ILE A 320 18.67 30.33 -8.13
C ILE A 320 19.47 31.02 -7.01
N THR A 321 19.59 30.39 -5.83
CA THR A 321 20.35 30.97 -4.70
C THR A 321 21.85 31.02 -4.97
N SER A 322 22.43 30.00 -5.61
CA SER A 322 23.81 30.04 -6.07
C SER A 322 24.03 31.18 -7.06
N LEU A 323 23.11 31.36 -8.01
CA LEU A 323 23.15 32.47 -8.96
C LEU A 323 23.12 33.83 -8.22
N ALA A 324 22.16 34.01 -7.31
CA ALA A 324 21.98 35.24 -6.53
C ALA A 324 23.19 35.59 -5.64
N ILE A 325 23.80 34.60 -5.00
CA ILE A 325 25.01 34.80 -4.18
C ILE A 325 26.19 35.22 -5.08
N THR A 326 26.33 34.60 -6.26
CA THR A 326 27.41 34.97 -7.19
C THR A 326 27.23 36.35 -7.83
N THR A 327 26.00 36.84 -8.01
CA THR A 327 25.72 38.18 -8.52
C THR A 327 25.82 39.26 -7.43
N ALA A 328 25.27 39.04 -6.24
CA ALA A 328 25.33 40.01 -5.14
C ALA A 328 26.78 40.32 -4.69
N ARG A 329 27.66 39.33 -4.73
CA ARG A 329 29.09 39.53 -4.41
C ARG A 329 29.86 40.35 -5.45
N THR A 330 29.34 40.47 -6.66
CA THR A 330 29.98 41.29 -7.70
C THR A 330 29.62 42.76 -7.60
N ASP A 331 28.39 43.10 -7.20
CA ASP A 331 27.97 44.49 -7.05
C ASP A 331 28.66 45.17 -5.87
N HIS A 332 28.71 44.48 -4.72
CA HIS A 332 29.32 45.04 -3.51
C HIS A 332 30.84 45.29 -3.62
N ARG A 333 31.49 44.76 -4.65
CA ARG A 333 32.93 44.96 -4.92
C ARG A 333 33.21 46.09 -5.91
N GLN A 334 32.20 46.57 -6.64
CA GLN A 334 32.33 47.74 -7.51
C GLN A 334 32.15 49.04 -6.72
N GLU A 335 31.36 49.04 -5.65
CA GLU A 335 31.15 50.22 -4.79
C GLU A 335 32.37 50.58 -3.92
N GLY A 336 33.30 49.64 -3.69
CA GLY A 336 34.50 49.88 -2.87
C GLY A 336 35.72 50.44 -3.64
N HIS A 337 35.60 50.70 -4.94
CA HIS A 337 36.70 51.17 -5.80
C HIS A 337 36.37 52.42 -6.63
N ALA A 338 35.25 53.09 -6.32
CA ALA A 338 34.99 54.47 -6.73
C ALA A 338 35.50 55.43 -5.65
#